data_AF-A0A932DEV0-F1
#
_entry.id   AF-A0A932DEV0-F1
#
_cell.length_a   1.000
_cell.length_b   1.000
_cell.length_c   1.000
_cell.angle_alpha   90.00
_cell.angle_beta   90.00
_cell.angle_gamma   90.00
#
_symmetry.space_group_name_H-M   'P 1'
#
loop_
_entity.id
_entity.type
_entity.pdbx_description
1 polymer ?
#
loop_
_entity_poly.entity_id
_entity_poly.type
_entity_poly.pdbx_seq_one_letter_code
_entity_poly.pdbx_strand_id
1 'polypeptide(L)' 'MNPELERLLVALAARDNASPAQFADADAEVEQLLKPILERLSPPGRADFLRALQGRYRAYLRASQRPPTMPSTA' A
#
# COMPACT_ATOMS: atom_id res chain seq x y z
N MET A 1 3.85 13.99 0.94
CA MET A 1 3.47 12.64 0.49
C MET A 1 1.96 12.66 0.25
N ASN A 2 1.41 11.97 -0.76
CA ASN A 2 -0.02 12.08 -1.09
C ASN A 2 -0.82 11.24 -0.07
N PRO A 3 -1.71 11.83 0.76
CA PRO A 3 -2.36 11.12 1.87
C PRO A 3 -3.23 9.94 1.41
N GLU A 4 -3.82 10.01 0.21
CA GLU A 4 -4.59 8.89 -0.36
C GLU A 4 -3.70 7.68 -0.67
N LEU A 5 -2.50 7.93 -1.18
CA LEU A 5 -1.52 6.90 -1.49
C LEU A 5 -0.98 6.25 -0.22
N GLU A 6 -0.74 7.02 0.83
CA GLU A 6 -0.31 6.49 2.12
C GLU A 6 -1.37 5.57 2.73
N ARG A 7 -2.65 5.96 2.69
CA ARG A 7 -3.75 5.09 3.13
C ARG A 7 -3.82 3.80 2.34
N LEU A 8 -3.66 3.86 1.02
CA LEU A 8 -3.63 2.67 0.17
C LEU A 8 -2.47 1.72 0.52
N LEU A 9 -1.28 2.26 0.80
CA LEU A 9 -0.12 1.46 1.21
C LEU A 9 -0.34 0.79 2.57
N VAL A 10 -0.96 1.49 3.52
CA VAL A 10 -1.32 0.94 4.84
C VAL A 10 -2.37 -0.16 4.69
N ALA A 11 -3.43 0.08 3.93
CA ALA A 11 -4.48 -0.92 3.69
C ALA A 11 -3.94 -2.18 2.99
N LEU A 12 -3.04 -2.02 2.02
CA LEU A 12 -2.34 -3.15 1.37
C LEU A 12 -1.52 -3.96 2.37
N ALA A 13 -0.77 -3.28 3.25
CA ALA A 13 0.00 -3.96 4.29
C ALA A 13 -0.90 -4.63 5.33
N ALA A 14 -2.03 -4.01 5.69
CA ALA A 14 -3.02 -4.60 6.58
C ALA A 14 -3.63 -5.86 5.99
N ARG A 15 -3.96 -5.88 4.68
CA ARG A 15 -4.43 -7.07 3.97
C ARG A 15 -3.39 -8.18 3.95
N ASP A 16 -2.11 -7.85 3.75
CA ASP A 16 -1.00 -8.82 3.73
C ASP A 16 -0.78 -9.48 5.10
N ASN A 17 -1.07 -8.75 6.19
CA ASN A 17 -0.99 -9.23 7.57
C ASN A 17 -2.34 -9.69 8.15
N ALA A 18 -3.41 -9.66 7.36
CA ALA A 18 -4.76 -9.97 7.83
C ALA A 18 -4.89 -11.48 8.07
N SER A 19 -5.62 -11.83 9.14
CA SER A 19 -6.03 -13.23 9.34
C SER A 19 -7.05 -13.64 8.26
N PRO A 20 -7.21 -14.95 7.96
CA PRO A 20 -8.17 -15.41 6.96
C PRO A 20 -9.60 -14.89 7.15
N ALA A 21 -10.02 -14.70 8.41
CA ALA A 21 -11.34 -14.15 8.74
C ALA A 21 -11.48 -12.65 8.43
N GLN A 22 -10.37 -11.91 8.35
CA GLN A 22 -10.33 -10.46 8.11
C GLN A 22 -9.92 -10.13 6.67
N PHE A 23 -9.47 -11.13 5.91
CA PHE A 23 -8.96 -10.93 4.57
C PHE A 23 -9.99 -10.34 3.62
N ALA A 24 -11.26 -10.77 3.72
CA ALA A 24 -12.35 -10.25 2.89
C ALA A 24 -12.61 -8.76 3.14
N ASP A 25 -12.68 -8.34 4.40
CA ASP A 25 -12.87 -6.93 4.75
C ASP A 25 -11.65 -6.07 4.34
N ALA A 26 -10.44 -6.58 4.58
CA ALA A 26 -9.21 -5.89 4.20
C ALA A 26 -9.05 -5.78 2.67
N ASP A 27 -9.48 -6.78 1.91
CA ASP A 27 -9.48 -6.71 0.44
C ASP A 27 -10.52 -5.72 -0.08
N ALA A 28 -11.72 -5.69 0.52
CA ALA A 28 -12.75 -4.71 0.19
C ALA A 28 -12.28 -3.26 0.48
N GLU A 29 -11.56 -3.03 1.57
CA GLU A 29 -10.98 -1.72 1.90
C GLU A 29 -9.97 -1.27 0.85
N VAL A 30 -9.06 -2.16 0.42
CA VAL A 30 -8.10 -1.89 -0.64
C VAL A 30 -8.81 -1.55 -1.96
N GLU A 31 -9.84 -2.32 -2.32
CA GLU A 31 -10.61 -2.09 -3.53
C GLU A 31 -11.33 -0.72 -3.50
N GLN A 32 -11.94 -0.36 -2.37
CA GLN A 32 -12.61 0.93 -2.19
C GLN A 32 -11.67 2.12 -2.37
N LEU A 33 -10.42 1.99 -1.90
CA LEU A 33 -9.40 3.04 -2.06
C LEU A 33 -8.82 3.09 -3.47
N LEU A 34 -8.68 1.93 -4.12
CA LEU A 34 -8.05 1.83 -5.43
C LEU A 34 -8.99 2.23 -6.59
N LYS A 35 -10.27 1.85 -6.50
CA LYS A 35 -11.29 2.07 -7.54
C LYS A 35 -11.41 3.53 -8.01
N PRO A 36 -11.62 4.54 -7.14
CA PRO A 36 -11.76 5.92 -7.59
C PRO A 36 -10.49 6.47 -8.23
N ILE A 37 -9.31 5.97 -7.85
CA ILE A 37 -8.04 6.35 -8.46
C ILE A 37 -7.96 5.81 -9.88
N LEU A 38 -8.29 4.53 -10.08
CA LEU A 38 -8.27 3.90 -11.40
C LEU A 38 -9.34 4.46 -12.34
N GLU A 39 -10.51 4.84 -11.83
CA GLU A 39 -11.58 5.46 -12.61
C GLU A 39 -11.17 6.82 -13.19
N ARG A 40 -10.35 7.58 -12.45
CA ARG A 40 -9.81 8.88 -12.89
C ARG A 40 -8.67 8.76 -13.89
N LEU A 41 -8.09 7.56 -14.04
CA LEU A 41 -6.96 7.30 -14.92
C LEU A 41 -7.41 6.70 -16.25
N SER A 42 -6.82 7.17 -17.34
CA SER A 42 -6.92 6.54 -18.66
C SER A 42 -6.36 5.10 -18.62
N PRO A 43 -6.82 4.19 -19.48
CA PRO A 43 -6.33 2.80 -19.52
C PRO A 43 -4.80 2.63 -19.47
N PRO A 44 -3.97 3.39 -20.22
CA PRO A 44 -2.51 3.30 -20.09
C PRO A 44 -2.01 3.81 -18.73
N GLY A 45 -2.59 4.91 -18.22
CA GLY A 45 -2.26 5.47 -16.91
C GLY A 45 -2.57 4.53 -15.74
N ARG A 46 -3.55 3.62 -15.89
CA ARG A 46 -3.82 2.57 -14.89
C ARG A 46 -2.66 1.60 -14.76
N ALA A 47 -2.12 1.13 -15.90
CA ALA A 47 -1.01 0.18 -15.89
C ALA A 47 0.27 0.81 -15.30
N ASP A 48 0.57 2.06 -15.68
CA ASP A 48 1.69 2.81 -15.11
C ASP A 48 1.50 3.09 -13.61
N PHE A 49 0.29 3.45 -13.19
CA PHE A 49 -0.03 3.65 -11.79
C PHE A 49 0.17 2.37 -10.96
N LEU A 50 -0.35 1.23 -11.42
CA LEU A 50 -0.20 -0.06 -10.73
C LEU A 50 1.27 -0.48 -10.64
N ARG A 51 2.06 -0.28 -11.70
CA ARG A 51 3.51 -0.53 -11.70
C ARG A 51 4.22 0.36 -10.67
N ALA A 52 3.87 1.65 -10.63
CA ALA A 52 4.44 2.59 -9.68
C ALA A 52 4.01 2.31 -8.23
N LEU A 53 2.78 1.84 -8.02
CA LEU A 53 2.24 1.42 -6.73
C LEU A 53 3.00 0.21 -6.20
N GLN A 54 3.26 -0.80 -7.04
CA GLN A 54 4.02 -1.98 -6.67
C GLN A 54 5.44 -1.63 -6.19
N GLY A 55 6.12 -0.71 -6.89
CA GLY A 55 7.45 -0.23 -6.48
C GLY A 55 7.42 0.47 -5.12
N ARG A 56 6.42 1.33 -4.88
CA ARG A 56 6.24 2.04 -3.61
C ARG A 56 5.84 1.12 -2.46
N TYR A 57 4.99 0.12 -2.72
CA TYR A 57 4.62 -0.88 -1.72
C TYR A 57 5.83 -1.68 -1.25
N ARG A 58 6.72 -2.09 -2.17
CA ARG A 58 7.99 -2.74 -1.78
C ARG A 58 8.89 -1.83 -0.96
N ALA A 59 8.98 -0.55 -1.31
CA ALA A 59 9.76 0.41 -0.53
C ALA A 59 9.15 0.63 0.86
N TYR A 60 7.83 0.70 0.96
CA TYR A 60 7.08 0.78 2.22
C TYR A 60 7.35 -0.44 3.09
N LEU A 61 7.21 -1.66 2.55
CA LEU A 61 7.53 -2.88 3.29
C LEU A 61 8.97 -2.91 3.80
N ARG A 62 9.94 -2.50 2.97
CA ARG A 62 11.34 -2.40 3.41
C ARG A 62 11.55 -1.36 4.52
N ALA A 63 10.83 -0.24 4.47
CA ALA A 63 10.89 0.78 5.51
C ALA A 63 10.24 0.28 6.81
N SER A 64 9.11 -0.41 6.72
CA SER A 64 8.40 -1.01 7.86
C SER A 64 9.11 -2.21 8.47
N GLN A 65 9.90 -2.95 7.68
CA GLN A 65 10.73 -4.07 8.14
C GLN A 65 12.07 -3.62 8.73
N ARG A 66 12.48 -2.36 8.56
CA ARG A 66 13.64 -1.84 9.28
C ARG A 66 13.20 -1.62 10.72
N PRO A 67 13.66 -2.43 11.70
CA PRO A 67 13.51 -2.03 13.09
C PRO A 67 14.18 -0.66 13.24
N PRO A 68 13.71 0.21 14.14
CA PRO A 68 14.45 1.40 14.49
C PRO A 68 15.81 0.92 14.97
N THR A 69 16.83 1.04 14.13
CA THR A 69 18.22 0.90 14.54
C THR A 69 18.37 1.97 15.60
N MET A 70 18.32 1.55 16.86
CA MET A 70 18.78 2.35 18.00
C MET A 70 20.09 2.98 17.54
N PRO A 71 20.26 4.31 17.65
CA PRO A 71 21.59 4.85 17.46
C PRO A 71 22.47 4.14 18.49
N SER A 72 23.50 3.43 18.03
CA SER A 72 24.58 2.96 18.91
C SER A 72 25.09 4.19 19.64
N THR A 73 24.70 4.32 20.91
CA THR A 73 25.37 5.23 21.83
C THR A 73 26.82 4.79 21.93
N ALA A 74 27.69 5.78 21.72
CA ALA A 74 29.14 5.74 21.72
C ALA A 74 29.78 5.01 22.91
#